data_AF-A0A419WAT1-F1
#
_entry.id   AF-A0A419WAT1-F1
#
_cell.length_a   1.000
_cell.length_b   1.000
_cell.length_c   1.000
_cell.angle_alpha   90.00
_cell.angle_beta   90.00
_cell.angle_gamma   90.00
#
_symmetry.space_group_name_H-M   'P 1'
#
loop_
_entity.id
_entity.type
_entity.pdbx_description
1 polymer ?
#
loop_
_entity_poly.entity_id
_entity_poly.type
_entity_poly.pdbx_seq_one_letter_code
_entity_poly.pdbx_strand_id
1 'polypeptide(L)'
;MNALYQLGIYFYRLAAAVASLFNEKARYFHRGQKQVFGYLKQNFPVDFKVVWVHCASLGEFEQGRPLIEAIKKQHPQYKILLTFFSPSGYEIRKNYDQADFVCYLPVDTTGNVRRFLDLVNPQMAFFVKYEFWKNYMEELSSRNIPLFLVSAIFRPEQLFFKSGARANWYRNVLKSVAHFFVQNKQSAELLSKFGFTNYTITGDTRFDRVAEIAANRKDLPIVEQFKGDSQLLVVGSSWQPDEELLVAYLEQNPNVKMVFAPHEVKETNVKRLIGLVPVQSVRYTQAEKTDLATARVLIVDCIGVLSSIYRYADVAYIGGGFGVGIHNTLEAAIYNVPVLFGPIYLRFQEAVELVRRGLAFPVQTSPEVCGKLDELFGQPQTLVQIAEGCRQFMDENVGATQQILEKVFNN
;
A
#
# COMPACT_ATOMS: atom_id res chain seq x y z
N MET A 1 -9.69 28.26 17.31
CA MET A 1 -9.37 26.92 16.78
C MET A 1 -7.87 26.70 16.61
N ASN A 2 -7.12 27.65 16.05
CA ASN A 2 -5.64 27.55 15.95
C ASN A 2 -4.95 27.26 17.29
N ALA A 3 -5.32 27.95 18.37
CA ALA A 3 -4.76 27.71 19.70
C ALA A 3 -5.05 26.27 20.21
N LEU A 4 -6.26 25.76 20.00
CA LEU A 4 -6.64 24.39 20.37
C LEU A 4 -5.85 23.37 19.54
N TYR A 5 -5.65 23.62 18.25
CA TYR A 5 -4.83 22.78 17.39
C TYR A 5 -3.39 22.70 17.91
N GLN A 6 -2.76 23.86 18.16
CA GLN A 6 -1.39 23.92 18.70
C GLN A 6 -1.28 23.19 20.04
N LEU A 7 -2.21 23.46 20.96
CA LEU A 7 -2.24 22.81 22.27
C LEU A 7 -2.38 21.28 22.15
N GLY A 8 -3.22 20.80 21.23
CA GLY A 8 -3.34 19.38 20.91
C GLY A 8 -2.03 18.77 20.40
N ILE A 9 -1.31 19.47 19.51
CA ILE A 9 -0.02 19.02 19.00
C ILE A 9 1.05 18.97 20.10
N TYR A 10 1.11 19.99 20.98
CA TYR A 10 2.03 19.99 22.12
C TYR A 10 1.72 18.87 23.11
N PHE A 11 0.44 18.63 23.39
CA PHE A 11 0.00 17.52 24.23
C PHE A 11 0.38 16.16 23.60
N TYR A 12 0.12 15.97 22.31
CA TYR A 12 0.52 14.77 21.59
C TYR A 12 2.04 14.52 21.68
N ARG A 13 2.85 15.56 21.48
CA ARG A 13 4.32 15.47 21.60
C ARG A 13 4.75 15.07 23.02
N LEU A 14 4.13 15.64 24.05
CA LEU A 14 4.40 15.29 25.45
C LEU A 14 3.99 13.84 25.73
N ALA A 15 2.79 13.43 25.31
CA ALA A 15 2.29 12.08 25.47
C ALA A 15 3.20 11.05 24.79
N ALA A 16 3.66 11.32 23.56
CA ALA A 16 4.61 10.47 22.86
C ALA A 16 5.96 10.37 23.60
N ALA A 17 6.45 11.47 24.17
CA ALA A 17 7.68 11.49 24.97
C ALA A 17 7.54 10.65 26.25
N VAL A 18 6.41 10.74 26.96
CA VAL A 18 6.14 9.92 28.15
C VAL A 18 5.98 8.44 27.77
N ALA A 19 5.20 8.15 26.73
CA ALA A 19 4.99 6.78 26.24
C ALA A 19 6.31 6.13 25.78
N SER A 20 7.30 6.90 25.33
CA SER A 20 8.61 6.40 24.90
C SER A 20 9.39 5.67 26.00
N LEU A 21 9.05 5.90 27.27
CA LEU A 21 9.63 5.18 28.40
C LEU A 21 9.18 3.71 28.41
N PHE A 22 7.93 3.46 28.02
CA PHE A 22 7.27 2.16 28.17
C PHE A 22 7.02 1.42 26.85
N ASN A 23 6.98 2.14 25.72
CA ASN A 23 6.64 1.57 24.42
C ASN A 23 7.75 1.79 23.39
N GLU A 24 8.17 0.71 22.73
CA GLU A 24 9.27 0.71 21.77
C GLU A 24 8.96 1.59 20.53
N LYS A 25 7.75 1.50 19.98
CA LYS A 25 7.34 2.32 18.83
C LYS A 25 7.36 3.81 19.17
N ALA A 26 6.83 4.19 20.33
CA ALA A 26 6.92 5.57 20.82
C ALA A 26 8.37 6.03 21.03
N ARG A 27 9.26 5.11 21.43
CA ARG A 27 10.69 5.36 21.59
C ARG A 27 11.41 5.62 20.28
N TYR A 28 11.14 4.83 19.23
CA TYR A 28 11.66 5.11 17.89
C TYR A 28 11.18 6.47 17.38
N PHE A 29 9.87 6.75 17.50
CA PHE A 29 9.31 8.04 17.11
C PHE A 29 10.00 9.21 17.82
N HIS A 30 10.05 9.19 19.16
CA HIS A 30 10.61 10.29 19.95
C HIS A 30 12.09 10.53 19.67
N ARG A 31 12.89 9.46 19.52
CA ARG A 31 14.32 9.57 19.17
C ARG A 31 14.50 10.12 17.75
N GLY A 32 13.76 9.59 16.79
CA GLY A 32 13.77 10.04 15.40
C GLY A 32 13.44 11.53 15.27
N GLN A 33 12.36 11.98 15.92
CA GLN A 33 11.95 13.39 15.95
C GLN A 33 13.05 14.33 16.46
N LYS A 34 13.85 13.92 17.46
CA LYS A 34 14.95 14.73 17.99
C LYS A 34 16.12 14.87 17.00
N GLN A 35 16.31 13.90 16.13
CA GLN A 35 17.44 13.85 15.20
C GLN A 35 17.19 14.62 13.90
N VAL A 36 15.92 14.82 13.51
CA VAL A 36 15.54 15.38 12.20
C VAL A 36 16.29 16.66 11.86
N PHE A 37 16.25 17.68 12.73
CA PHE A 37 16.88 18.96 12.40
C PHE A 37 18.41 18.92 12.41
N GLY A 38 19.03 17.98 13.14
CA GLY A 38 20.47 17.76 13.08
C GLY A 38 20.86 17.15 11.74
N TYR A 39 20.14 16.11 11.33
CA TYR A 39 20.27 15.46 10.04
C TYR A 39 20.07 16.45 8.87
N LEU A 40 18.98 17.23 8.88
CA LEU A 40 18.69 18.20 7.83
C LEU A 40 19.79 19.26 7.72
N LYS A 41 20.26 19.83 8.83
CA LYS A 41 21.37 20.81 8.81
C LYS A 41 22.67 20.25 8.22
N GLN A 42 22.94 18.96 8.46
CA GLN A 42 24.13 18.30 7.94
C GLN A 42 24.02 17.95 6.46
N ASN A 43 22.82 17.63 5.96
CA ASN A 43 22.61 17.08 4.62
C ASN A 43 22.00 18.06 3.60
N PHE A 44 21.40 19.17 4.05
CA PHE A 44 20.86 20.25 3.21
C PHE A 44 21.72 21.56 3.12
N PRO A 45 23.06 21.54 3.15
CA PRO A 45 23.83 22.79 3.09
C PRO A 45 24.13 23.32 1.66
N VAL A 46 23.50 22.83 0.58
CA VAL A 46 23.92 23.14 -0.81
C VAL A 46 22.79 23.27 -1.85
N ASP A 47 23.14 23.91 -2.97
CA ASP A 47 22.33 24.40 -4.08
C ASP A 47 21.74 23.28 -4.97
N PHE A 48 20.66 22.66 -4.52
CA PHE A 48 19.87 21.71 -5.32
C PHE A 48 18.37 21.94 -5.17
N LYS A 49 17.62 21.64 -6.23
CA LYS A 49 16.16 21.71 -6.23
C LYS A 49 15.58 20.49 -5.53
N VAL A 50 14.71 20.69 -4.55
CA VAL A 50 14.12 19.59 -3.77
C VAL A 50 12.66 19.39 -4.13
N VAL A 51 12.27 18.13 -4.39
CA VAL A 51 10.88 17.68 -4.32
C VAL A 51 10.69 16.97 -3.00
N TRP A 52 9.72 17.44 -2.21
CA TRP A 52 9.39 16.80 -0.94
C TRP A 52 8.21 15.86 -1.12
N VAL A 53 8.38 14.58 -0.79
CA VAL A 53 7.29 13.59 -0.71
C VAL A 53 7.09 13.17 0.74
N HIS A 54 5.84 13.19 1.21
CA HIS A 54 5.48 12.76 2.55
C HIS A 54 4.53 11.56 2.53
N CYS A 55 4.92 10.52 3.26
CA CYS A 55 4.16 9.29 3.46
C CYS A 55 4.08 8.98 4.95
N ALA A 56 2.89 9.00 5.57
CA ALA A 56 2.78 8.78 7.02
C ALA A 56 3.34 7.43 7.49
N SER A 57 3.11 6.37 6.72
CA SER A 57 3.51 5.00 7.07
C SER A 57 3.95 4.20 5.85
N LEU A 58 4.21 2.90 6.02
CA LEU A 58 4.55 2.00 4.92
C LEU A 58 3.43 1.92 3.88
N GLY A 59 2.15 1.91 4.30
CA GLY A 59 1.02 1.81 3.38
C GLY A 59 0.91 3.02 2.43
N GLU A 60 1.04 4.23 2.98
CA GLU A 60 1.11 5.46 2.18
C GLU A 60 2.39 5.51 1.34
N PHE A 61 3.50 4.96 1.83
CA PHE A 61 4.71 4.88 1.03
C PHE A 61 4.54 4.03 -0.22
N GLU A 62 3.91 2.87 -0.14
CA GLU A 62 3.68 2.05 -1.34
C GLU A 62 2.77 2.76 -2.37
N GLN A 63 1.92 3.70 -1.94
CA GLN A 63 1.19 4.60 -2.85
C GLN A 63 2.08 5.74 -3.38
N GLY A 64 2.96 6.32 -2.57
CA GLY A 64 3.87 7.39 -3.00
C GLY A 64 5.03 6.90 -3.87
N ARG A 65 5.38 5.63 -3.75
CA ARG A 65 6.57 5.02 -4.33
C ARG A 65 6.64 5.13 -5.86
N PRO A 66 5.59 4.81 -6.65
CA PRO A 66 5.64 4.96 -8.11
C PRO A 66 5.95 6.39 -8.54
N LEU A 67 5.37 7.37 -7.84
CA LEU A 67 5.65 8.77 -8.10
C LEU A 67 7.10 9.14 -7.77
N ILE A 68 7.64 8.68 -6.64
CA ILE A 68 9.04 8.91 -6.26
C ILE A 68 9.99 8.36 -7.33
N GLU A 69 9.82 7.09 -7.71
CA GLU A 69 10.68 6.41 -8.69
C GLU A 69 10.57 7.08 -10.08
N ALA A 70 9.35 7.46 -10.48
CA ALA A 70 9.13 8.13 -11.76
C ALA A 70 9.70 9.56 -11.78
N ILE A 71 9.56 10.35 -10.71
CA ILE A 71 10.21 11.68 -10.59
C ILE A 71 11.72 11.53 -10.66
N LYS A 72 12.30 10.57 -9.92
CA LYS A 72 13.75 10.32 -9.90
C LYS A 72 14.30 10.02 -11.30
N LYS A 73 13.54 9.24 -12.08
CA LYS A 73 13.90 8.82 -13.43
C LYS A 73 13.69 9.92 -14.48
N GLN A 74 12.56 10.61 -14.45
CA GLN A 74 12.15 11.55 -15.50
C GLN A 74 12.62 12.99 -15.25
N HIS A 75 12.82 13.37 -13.98
CA HIS A 75 13.25 14.70 -13.58
C HIS A 75 14.48 14.64 -12.63
N PRO A 76 15.63 14.12 -13.11
CA PRO A 76 16.83 13.89 -12.30
C PRO A 76 17.47 15.17 -11.75
N GLN A 77 17.06 16.36 -12.23
CA GLN A 77 17.46 17.65 -11.69
C GLN A 77 16.93 17.91 -10.27
N TYR A 78 15.91 17.17 -9.82
CA TYR A 78 15.39 17.26 -8.46
C TYR A 78 16.01 16.20 -7.55
N LYS A 79 16.35 16.62 -6.33
CA LYS A 79 16.62 15.74 -5.21
C LYS A 79 15.31 15.42 -4.50
N ILE A 80 15.14 14.18 -4.09
CA ILE A 80 13.93 13.72 -3.41
C ILE A 80 14.17 13.68 -1.90
N LEU A 81 13.39 14.46 -1.16
CA LEU A 81 13.24 14.31 0.28
C LEU A 81 11.99 13.47 0.56
N LEU A 82 12.17 12.31 1.17
CA LEU A 82 11.09 11.47 1.66
C LEU A 82 10.94 11.62 3.17
N THR A 83 9.75 11.98 3.64
CA THR A 83 9.47 12.04 5.09
C THR A 83 8.42 11.05 5.53
N PHE A 84 8.62 10.52 6.74
CA PHE A 84 7.70 9.61 7.42
C PHE A 84 7.22 10.17 8.75
N PHE A 85 5.96 9.92 9.14
CA PHE A 85 5.50 10.27 10.48
C PHE A 85 5.61 9.09 11.45
N SER A 86 5.21 7.89 11.02
CA SER A 86 5.21 6.68 11.84
C SER A 86 6.54 5.91 11.73
N PRO A 87 7.03 5.33 12.85
CA PRO A 87 8.16 4.39 12.82
C PRO A 87 7.92 3.18 11.92
N SER A 88 6.66 2.77 11.74
CA SER A 88 6.33 1.64 10.88
C SER A 88 6.62 1.89 9.40
N GLY A 89 6.71 3.15 8.97
CA GLY A 89 7.21 3.49 7.63
C GLY A 89 8.71 3.74 7.66
N TYR A 90 9.14 4.63 8.56
CA TYR A 90 10.54 5.08 8.61
C TYR A 90 11.53 3.95 8.88
N GLU A 91 11.32 3.11 9.90
CA GLU A 91 12.34 2.10 10.27
C GLU A 91 12.55 1.06 9.16
N ILE A 92 11.52 0.82 8.33
CA ILE A 92 11.56 -0.11 7.21
C ILE A 92 12.21 0.54 5.97
N ARG A 93 12.00 1.85 5.75
CA ARG A 93 12.36 2.55 4.50
C ARG A 93 13.36 3.70 4.66
N LYS A 94 13.98 3.87 5.83
CA LYS A 94 15.01 4.92 6.08
C LYS A 94 16.24 4.84 5.17
N ASN A 95 16.51 3.66 4.60
CA ASN A 95 17.60 3.43 3.64
C ASN A 95 17.08 3.24 2.21
N TYR A 96 15.90 3.75 1.88
CA TYR A 96 15.35 3.64 0.54
C TYR A 96 16.19 4.43 -0.46
N ASP A 97 16.72 3.73 -1.46
CA ASP A 97 17.77 4.18 -2.37
C ASP A 97 17.28 5.12 -3.49
N GLN A 98 15.97 5.17 -3.74
CA GLN A 98 15.38 6.08 -4.73
C GLN A 98 15.04 7.47 -4.15
N ALA A 99 15.26 7.68 -2.84
CA ALA A 99 15.18 8.99 -2.20
C ALA A 99 16.59 9.47 -1.81
N ASP A 100 16.93 10.71 -2.13
CA ASP A 100 18.24 11.28 -1.78
C ASP A 100 18.35 11.56 -0.28
N PHE A 101 17.23 11.89 0.37
CA PHE A 101 17.15 12.14 1.80
C PHE A 101 15.92 11.46 2.39
N VAL A 102 16.08 10.84 3.57
CA VAL A 102 14.96 10.23 4.29
C VAL A 102 15.02 10.62 5.76
N CYS A 103 13.95 11.21 6.28
CA CYS A 103 13.86 11.57 7.69
C CYS A 103 12.43 11.47 8.24
N TYR A 104 12.26 11.65 9.55
CA TYR A 104 10.92 11.86 10.09
C TYR A 104 10.38 13.25 9.70
N LEU A 105 9.07 13.36 9.50
CA LEU A 105 8.38 14.64 9.41
C LEU A 105 8.36 15.29 10.81
N PRO A 106 8.95 16.48 11.02
CA PRO A 106 8.86 17.15 12.31
C PRO A 106 7.41 17.37 12.73
N VAL A 107 7.12 17.20 14.02
CA VAL A 107 5.79 17.48 14.60
C VAL A 107 5.27 18.85 14.15
N ASP A 108 4.00 18.91 13.72
CA ASP A 108 3.33 20.06 13.09
C ASP A 108 3.05 21.23 14.04
N THR A 109 4.09 21.79 14.66
CA THR A 109 4.04 23.09 15.34
C THR A 109 4.51 24.18 14.38
N THR A 110 4.00 25.40 14.52
CA THR A 110 4.40 26.52 13.64
C THR A 110 5.91 26.74 13.61
N GLY A 111 6.59 26.62 14.77
CA GLY A 111 8.04 26.76 14.84
C GLY A 111 8.81 25.65 14.15
N ASN A 112 8.39 24.39 14.30
CA ASN A 112 9.02 23.27 13.62
C ASN A 112 8.83 23.33 12.11
N VAL A 113 7.61 23.63 11.67
CA VAL A 113 7.25 23.74 10.25
C VAL A 113 8.09 24.81 9.56
N ARG A 114 8.15 26.02 10.13
CA ARG A 114 8.98 27.10 9.58
C ARG A 114 10.44 26.68 9.49
N ARG A 115 11.00 26.18 10.60
CA ARG A 115 12.39 25.69 10.63
C ARG A 115 12.65 24.59 9.61
N PHE A 116 11.70 23.69 9.39
CA PHE A 116 11.82 22.62 8.39
C PHE A 116 11.84 23.20 6.97
N LEU A 117 10.88 24.06 6.63
CA LEU A 117 10.79 24.67 5.31
C LEU A 117 11.92 25.66 5.03
N ASP A 118 12.48 26.32 6.05
CA ASP A 118 13.67 27.17 5.93
C ASP A 118 14.92 26.36 5.57
N LEU A 119 15.03 25.13 6.09
CA LEU A 119 16.15 24.24 5.79
C LEU A 119 15.99 23.49 4.47
N VAL A 120 14.78 23.03 4.17
CA VAL A 120 14.52 22.17 3.00
C VAL A 120 14.24 22.98 1.74
N ASN A 121 13.56 24.12 1.87
CA ASN A 121 13.14 25.01 0.78
C ASN A 121 12.65 24.25 -0.49
N PRO A 122 11.62 23.39 -0.37
CA PRO A 122 11.20 22.54 -1.47
C PRO A 122 10.56 23.35 -2.60
N GLN A 123 10.77 22.92 -3.84
CA GLN A 123 10.11 23.50 -5.03
C GLN A 123 8.64 23.11 -5.12
N MET A 124 8.29 21.95 -4.56
CA MET A 124 6.93 21.43 -4.47
C MET A 124 6.88 20.32 -3.41
N ALA A 125 5.68 20.05 -2.91
CA ALA A 125 5.41 18.99 -1.95
C ALA A 125 4.31 18.05 -2.45
N PHE A 126 4.50 16.74 -2.24
CA PHE A 126 3.51 15.70 -2.49
C PHE A 126 3.16 15.01 -1.17
N PHE A 127 1.90 15.12 -0.75
CA PHE A 127 1.38 14.45 0.42
C PHE A 127 0.51 13.29 -0.02
N VAL A 128 0.79 12.09 0.47
CA VAL A 128 0.12 10.87 0.00
C VAL A 128 -1.10 10.55 0.86
N LYS A 129 -2.25 10.37 0.22
CA LYS A 129 -3.51 9.91 0.82
C LYS A 129 -4.17 10.90 1.79
N TYR A 130 -3.99 10.72 3.10
CA TYR A 130 -4.76 11.41 4.16
C TYR A 130 -3.91 12.36 5.02
N GLU A 131 -2.83 12.92 4.48
CA GLU A 131 -1.88 13.72 5.24
C GLU A 131 -2.27 15.20 5.31
N PHE A 132 -3.23 15.53 6.19
CA PHE A 132 -3.73 16.91 6.37
C PHE A 132 -3.06 17.61 7.57
N TRP A 133 -1.86 18.13 7.35
CA TRP A 133 -1.07 18.83 8.38
C TRP A 133 -1.27 20.34 8.30
N LYS A 134 -2.09 20.91 9.19
CA LYS A 134 -2.57 22.29 9.06
C LYS A 134 -1.44 23.32 9.02
N ASN A 135 -0.41 23.23 9.85
CA ASN A 135 0.66 24.23 9.80
C ASN A 135 1.57 24.04 8.58
N TYR A 136 1.92 22.81 8.20
CA TYR A 136 2.65 22.56 6.95
C TYR A 136 1.88 23.07 5.72
N MET A 137 0.60 22.72 5.60
CA MET A 137 -0.23 23.11 4.46
C MET A 137 -0.31 24.63 4.32
N GLU A 138 -0.65 25.34 5.41
CA GLU A 138 -0.74 26.80 5.37
C GLU A 138 0.61 27.49 5.14
N GLU A 139 1.71 26.98 5.71
CA GLU A 139 3.04 27.56 5.53
C GLU A 139 3.62 27.27 4.13
N LEU A 140 3.31 26.13 3.52
CA LEU A 140 3.62 25.87 2.10
C LEU A 140 2.90 26.89 1.20
N SER A 141 1.59 27.08 1.43
CA SER A 141 0.78 28.02 0.69
C SER A 141 1.25 29.47 0.86
N SER A 142 1.58 29.91 2.09
CA SER A 142 2.09 31.26 2.34
C SER A 142 3.45 31.55 1.68
N ARG A 143 4.23 30.49 1.42
CA ARG A 143 5.51 30.56 0.69
C ARG A 143 5.37 30.36 -0.82
N ASN A 144 4.15 30.23 -1.33
CA ASN A 144 3.85 29.89 -2.73
C ASN A 144 4.51 28.58 -3.19
N ILE A 145 4.70 27.62 -2.28
CA ILE A 145 5.20 26.28 -2.62
C ILE A 145 3.99 25.40 -2.92
N PRO A 146 3.83 24.88 -4.15
CA PRO A 146 2.67 24.07 -4.50
C PRO A 146 2.66 22.76 -3.73
N LEU A 147 1.51 22.48 -3.10
CA LEU A 147 1.21 21.22 -2.44
C LEU A 147 0.24 20.39 -3.28
N PHE A 148 0.64 19.17 -3.61
CA PHE A 148 -0.19 18.19 -4.29
C PHE A 148 -0.60 17.08 -3.32
N LEU A 149 -1.90 16.80 -3.24
CA LEU A 149 -2.37 15.60 -2.54
C LEU A 149 -2.56 14.48 -3.56
N VAL A 150 -1.84 13.37 -3.38
CA VAL A 150 -1.78 12.25 -4.32
C VAL A 150 -2.46 11.03 -3.75
N SER A 151 -3.17 10.27 -4.60
CA SER A 151 -3.97 9.12 -4.18
C SER A 151 -4.95 9.50 -3.06
N ALA A 152 -5.45 10.73 -3.11
CA ALA A 152 -6.37 11.25 -2.12
C ALA A 152 -7.73 10.56 -2.26
N ILE A 153 -8.34 10.23 -1.14
CA ILE A 153 -9.66 9.64 -1.10
C ILE A 153 -10.45 10.35 -0.01
N PHE A 154 -11.65 10.80 -0.32
CA PHE A 154 -12.47 11.56 0.60
C PHE A 154 -13.75 10.80 0.95
N ARG A 155 -14.20 10.98 2.19
CA ARG A 155 -15.39 10.30 2.73
C ARG A 155 -16.32 11.32 3.37
N PRO A 156 -17.66 11.21 3.20
CA PRO A 156 -18.63 12.16 3.77
C PRO A 156 -18.56 12.29 5.31
N GLU A 157 -17.99 11.31 6.00
CA GLU A 157 -17.81 11.28 7.45
C GLU A 157 -16.69 12.20 7.92
N GLN A 158 -15.73 12.53 7.06
CA GLN A 158 -14.61 13.39 7.43
C GLN A 158 -15.08 14.79 7.80
N LEU A 159 -14.42 15.37 8.81
CA LEU A 159 -14.80 16.66 9.40
C LEU A 159 -14.82 17.81 8.38
N PHE A 160 -13.99 17.74 7.33
CA PHE A 160 -13.97 18.70 6.22
C PHE A 160 -15.35 18.88 5.56
N PHE A 161 -16.16 17.82 5.54
CA PHE A 161 -17.40 17.74 4.79
C PHE A 161 -18.65 17.74 5.68
N LYS A 162 -18.47 18.02 6.98
CA LYS A 162 -19.57 18.28 7.90
C LYS A 162 -19.97 19.75 7.88
N SER A 163 -21.04 20.09 8.59
CA SER A 163 -21.51 21.46 8.75
C SER A 163 -20.95 22.13 10.02
N GLY A 164 -21.00 23.46 10.07
CA GLY A 164 -20.64 24.25 11.25
C GLY A 164 -19.22 24.82 11.24
N ALA A 165 -18.95 25.71 12.20
CA ALA A 165 -17.71 26.51 12.23
C ALA A 165 -16.44 25.64 12.29
N ARG A 166 -16.48 24.53 13.04
CA ARG A 166 -15.36 23.59 13.14
C ARG A 166 -15.03 22.96 11.79
N ALA A 167 -16.05 22.49 11.08
CA ALA A 167 -15.89 21.88 9.76
C ALA A 167 -15.38 22.91 8.74
N ASN A 168 -15.94 24.13 8.75
CA ASN A 168 -15.50 25.22 7.88
C ASN A 168 -14.02 25.59 8.10
N TRP A 169 -13.56 25.62 9.35
CA TRP A 169 -12.15 25.88 9.65
C TRP A 169 -11.24 24.78 9.10
N TYR A 170 -11.58 23.49 9.31
CA TYR A 170 -10.80 22.39 8.75
C TYR A 170 -10.83 22.41 7.22
N ARG A 171 -11.98 22.71 6.62
CA ARG A 171 -12.12 22.84 5.17
C ARG A 171 -11.27 23.97 4.60
N ASN A 172 -11.13 25.09 5.32
CA ASN A 172 -10.26 26.18 4.88
C ASN A 172 -8.79 25.74 4.78
N VAL A 173 -8.34 24.77 5.57
CA VAL A 173 -6.98 24.21 5.44
C VAL A 173 -6.78 23.58 4.05
N LEU A 174 -7.81 22.91 3.51
CA LEU A 174 -7.76 22.29 2.18
C LEU A 174 -7.55 23.31 1.04
N LYS A 175 -7.86 24.59 1.25
CA LYS A 175 -7.58 25.65 0.26
C LYS A 175 -6.09 25.90 0.03
N SER A 176 -5.24 25.35 0.90
CA SER A 176 -3.77 25.42 0.76
C SER A 176 -3.22 24.40 -0.23
N VAL A 177 -4.05 23.47 -0.71
CA VAL A 177 -3.65 22.45 -1.68
C VAL A 177 -3.74 23.04 -3.07
N ALA A 178 -2.65 22.97 -3.83
CA ALA A 178 -2.59 23.45 -5.21
C ALA A 178 -3.44 22.56 -6.13
N HIS A 179 -3.35 21.24 -5.98
CA HIS A 179 -4.19 20.30 -6.75
C HIS A 179 -4.41 18.98 -6.00
N PHE A 180 -5.61 18.41 -6.13
CA PHE A 180 -5.98 17.11 -5.58
C PHE A 180 -6.01 16.04 -6.68
N PHE A 181 -5.17 15.02 -6.57
CA PHE A 181 -5.26 13.82 -7.39
C PHE A 181 -6.02 12.74 -6.61
N VAL A 182 -7.28 12.54 -6.99
CA VAL A 182 -8.21 11.69 -6.24
C VAL A 182 -8.36 10.30 -6.86
N GLN A 183 -8.62 9.31 -6.01
CA GLN A 183 -8.75 7.91 -6.45
C GLN A 183 -10.08 7.61 -7.15
N ASN A 184 -11.16 8.34 -6.84
CA ASN A 184 -12.49 7.97 -7.32
C ASN A 184 -13.42 9.18 -7.53
N LYS A 185 -14.52 8.93 -8.25
CA LYS A 185 -15.56 9.94 -8.57
C LYS A 185 -16.22 10.49 -7.31
N GLN A 186 -16.48 9.66 -6.31
CA GLN A 186 -17.10 10.08 -5.04
C GLN A 186 -16.27 11.15 -4.33
N SER A 187 -14.94 11.02 -4.36
CA SER A 187 -14.03 12.01 -3.80
C SER A 187 -14.07 13.34 -4.56
N ALA A 188 -14.11 13.29 -5.90
CA ALA A 188 -14.25 14.47 -6.76
C ALA A 188 -15.59 15.19 -6.56
N GLU A 189 -16.69 14.44 -6.47
CA GLU A 189 -18.03 14.96 -6.18
C GLU A 189 -18.08 15.64 -4.82
N LEU A 190 -17.44 15.03 -3.81
CA LEU A 190 -17.40 15.59 -2.47
C LEU A 190 -16.60 16.91 -2.43
N LEU A 191 -15.45 16.97 -3.11
CA LEU A 191 -14.69 18.20 -3.29
C LEU A 191 -15.53 19.29 -3.99
N SER A 192 -16.17 18.93 -5.11
CA SER A 192 -17.03 19.83 -5.90
C SER A 192 -18.18 20.42 -5.08
N LYS A 193 -18.87 19.57 -4.32
CA LYS A 193 -19.98 19.98 -3.43
C LYS A 193 -19.59 21.08 -2.47
N PHE A 194 -18.31 21.13 -2.11
CA PHE A 194 -17.75 22.08 -1.14
C PHE A 194 -16.89 23.17 -1.79
N GLY A 195 -16.99 23.34 -3.11
CA GLY A 195 -16.45 24.47 -3.87
C GLY A 195 -14.99 24.32 -4.31
N PHE A 196 -14.42 23.12 -4.21
CA PHE A 196 -13.08 22.84 -4.75
C PHE A 196 -13.20 22.38 -6.20
N THR A 197 -12.45 23.01 -7.09
CA THR A 197 -12.43 22.70 -8.54
C THR A 197 -11.06 22.24 -9.03
N ASN A 198 -10.02 22.35 -8.18
CA ASN A 198 -8.64 21.99 -8.50
C ASN A 198 -8.37 20.50 -8.22
N TYR A 199 -9.08 19.61 -8.90
CA TYR A 199 -8.87 18.17 -8.76
C TYR A 199 -8.83 17.44 -10.11
N THR A 200 -8.18 16.28 -10.12
CA THR A 200 -8.18 15.31 -11.22
C THR A 200 -8.43 13.93 -10.65
N ILE A 201 -9.29 13.14 -11.29
CA ILE A 201 -9.48 11.74 -10.95
C ILE A 201 -8.38 10.96 -11.65
N THR A 202 -7.37 10.52 -10.91
CA THR A 202 -6.22 9.76 -11.46
C THR A 202 -6.29 8.29 -11.11
N GLY A 203 -6.98 7.91 -10.04
CA GLY A 203 -6.95 6.55 -9.51
C GLY A 203 -5.88 6.37 -8.42
N ASP A 204 -5.57 5.10 -8.12
CA ASP A 204 -4.57 4.71 -7.13
C ASP A 204 -3.26 4.33 -7.83
N THR A 205 -2.17 5.02 -7.47
CA THR A 205 -0.83 4.77 -8.02
C THR A 205 -0.30 3.35 -7.78
N ARG A 206 -0.88 2.58 -6.85
CA ARG A 206 -0.52 1.16 -6.68
C ARG A 206 -0.78 0.30 -7.92
N PHE A 207 -1.73 0.69 -8.78
CA PHE A 207 -1.97 0.00 -10.05
C PHE A 207 -0.76 0.09 -10.98
N ASP A 208 -0.17 1.28 -11.10
CA ASP A 208 1.08 1.48 -11.86
C ASP A 208 2.20 0.60 -11.30
N ARG A 209 2.30 0.52 -9.97
CA ARG A 209 3.34 -0.27 -9.32
C ARG A 209 3.24 -1.74 -9.65
N VAL A 210 2.04 -2.33 -9.53
CA VAL A 210 1.88 -3.76 -9.80
C VAL A 210 2.06 -4.07 -11.28
N ALA A 211 1.66 -3.16 -12.17
CA ALA A 211 1.90 -3.29 -13.60
C ALA A 211 3.40 -3.28 -13.93
N GLU A 212 4.17 -2.37 -13.33
CA GLU A 212 5.64 -2.34 -13.47
C GLU A 212 6.30 -3.62 -12.93
N ILE A 213 5.88 -4.10 -11.75
CA ILE A 213 6.41 -5.34 -11.18
C ILE A 213 6.07 -6.54 -12.09
N ALA A 214 4.86 -6.61 -12.64
CA ALA A 214 4.45 -7.67 -13.55
C ALA A 214 5.19 -7.62 -14.90
N ALA A 215 5.50 -6.42 -15.39
CA ALA A 215 6.33 -6.24 -16.58
C ALA A 215 7.77 -6.76 -16.35
N ASN A 216 8.31 -6.63 -15.13
CA ASN A 216 9.62 -7.10 -14.72
C ASN A 216 9.59 -8.42 -13.94
N ARG A 217 8.56 -9.25 -14.17
CA ARG A 217 8.37 -10.52 -13.48
C ARG A 217 9.56 -11.46 -13.65
N LYS A 218 9.81 -12.27 -12.62
CA LYS A 218 10.81 -13.34 -12.66
C LYS A 218 10.16 -14.61 -13.23
N ASP A 219 10.91 -15.35 -14.03
CA ASP A 219 10.55 -16.74 -14.33
C ASP A 219 10.90 -17.61 -13.12
N LEU A 220 9.98 -18.49 -12.74
CA LEU A 220 10.10 -19.34 -11.56
C LEU A 220 9.93 -20.82 -11.97
N PRO A 221 10.97 -21.47 -12.54
CA PRO A 221 10.91 -22.85 -13.01
C PRO A 221 10.43 -23.84 -11.93
N ILE A 222 10.79 -23.59 -10.67
CA ILE A 222 10.32 -24.39 -9.52
C ILE A 222 8.79 -24.39 -9.42
N VAL A 223 8.15 -23.23 -9.60
CA VAL A 223 6.68 -23.11 -9.50
C VAL A 223 6.01 -23.70 -10.72
N GLU A 224 6.60 -23.52 -11.90
CA GLU A 224 6.14 -24.12 -13.14
C GLU A 224 6.17 -25.66 -13.08
N GLN A 225 7.31 -26.23 -12.68
CA GLN A 225 7.47 -27.67 -12.48
C GLN A 225 6.54 -28.20 -11.38
N PHE A 226 6.39 -27.45 -10.28
CA PHE A 226 5.46 -27.82 -9.21
C PHE A 226 4.02 -27.86 -9.71
N LYS A 227 3.58 -26.85 -10.49
CA LYS A 227 2.22 -26.80 -11.06
C LYS A 227 1.98 -27.97 -12.01
N GLY A 228 2.85 -28.16 -13.01
CA GLY A 228 2.58 -29.08 -14.11
C GLY A 228 1.22 -28.79 -14.76
N ASP A 229 0.42 -29.84 -14.95
CA ASP A 229 -0.96 -29.75 -15.47
C ASP A 229 -2.03 -29.65 -14.36
N SER A 230 -1.62 -29.55 -13.09
CA SER A 230 -2.56 -29.46 -11.97
C SER A 230 -3.15 -28.05 -11.82
N GLN A 231 -4.37 -27.99 -11.30
CA GLN A 231 -4.95 -26.74 -10.83
C GLN A 231 -4.16 -26.21 -9.63
N LEU A 232 -3.84 -24.91 -9.66
CA LEU A 232 -3.02 -24.25 -8.66
C LEU A 232 -3.77 -23.13 -7.93
N LEU A 233 -3.90 -23.29 -6.62
CA LEU A 233 -4.29 -22.23 -5.71
C LEU A 233 -3.04 -21.58 -5.11
N VAL A 234 -2.87 -20.26 -5.31
CA VAL A 234 -1.79 -19.50 -4.66
C VAL A 234 -2.35 -18.71 -3.47
N VAL A 235 -1.90 -19.07 -2.28
CA VAL A 235 -2.28 -18.47 -1.00
C VAL A 235 -1.20 -17.48 -0.59
N GLY A 236 -1.41 -16.21 -0.89
CA GLY A 236 -0.38 -15.19 -0.74
C GLY A 236 -0.57 -14.26 0.45
N SER A 237 0.54 -13.92 1.09
CA SER A 237 0.61 -13.13 2.32
C SER A 237 -0.29 -13.69 3.43
N SER A 238 -0.38 -15.02 3.54
CA SER A 238 -1.27 -15.68 4.49
C SER A 238 -0.88 -15.45 5.95
N TRP A 239 -1.87 -15.44 6.82
CA TRP A 239 -1.71 -15.61 8.26
C TRP A 239 -2.32 -16.94 8.71
N GLN A 240 -2.04 -17.35 9.94
CA GLN A 240 -2.53 -18.61 10.49
C GLN A 240 -4.04 -18.86 10.29
N PRO A 241 -4.96 -17.90 10.53
CA PRO A 241 -6.39 -18.13 10.29
C PRO A 241 -6.73 -18.38 8.82
N ASP A 242 -5.99 -17.77 7.89
CA ASP A 242 -6.15 -17.98 6.45
C ASP A 242 -5.72 -19.40 6.05
N GLU A 243 -4.61 -19.87 6.63
CA GLU A 243 -4.03 -21.18 6.33
C GLU A 243 -4.90 -22.33 6.86
N GLU A 244 -5.39 -22.20 8.09
CA GLU A 244 -6.29 -23.18 8.73
C GLU A 244 -7.58 -23.38 7.93
N LEU A 245 -8.12 -22.29 7.36
CA LEU A 245 -9.31 -22.31 6.52
C LEU A 245 -9.14 -23.17 5.26
N LEU A 246 -7.94 -23.11 4.66
CA LEU A 246 -7.61 -23.71 3.37
C LEU A 246 -7.12 -25.15 3.46
N VAL A 247 -6.63 -25.57 4.62
CA VAL A 247 -6.21 -26.96 4.87
C VAL A 247 -7.38 -27.93 4.66
N ALA A 248 -8.59 -27.57 5.08
CA ALA A 248 -9.78 -28.38 4.85
C ALA A 248 -10.04 -28.63 3.35
N TYR A 249 -9.80 -27.63 2.50
CA TYR A 249 -9.96 -27.78 1.05
C TYR A 249 -8.90 -28.70 0.46
N LEU A 250 -7.65 -28.59 0.93
CA LEU A 250 -6.53 -29.41 0.49
C LEU A 250 -6.76 -30.90 0.78
N GLU A 251 -7.37 -31.24 1.91
CA GLU A 251 -7.72 -32.62 2.27
C GLU A 251 -8.79 -33.19 1.34
N GLN A 252 -9.81 -32.40 1.01
CA GLN A 252 -10.97 -32.84 0.23
C GLN A 252 -10.69 -32.92 -1.28
N ASN A 253 -9.70 -32.18 -1.78
CA ASN A 253 -9.46 -32.02 -3.22
C ASN A 253 -8.05 -32.50 -3.63
N PRO A 254 -7.84 -33.81 -3.82
CA PRO A 254 -6.51 -34.40 -4.07
C PRO A 254 -5.83 -33.90 -5.35
N ASN A 255 -6.61 -33.43 -6.32
CA ASN A 255 -6.11 -32.99 -7.64
C ASN A 255 -5.66 -31.52 -7.68
N VAL A 256 -5.87 -30.77 -6.59
CA VAL A 256 -5.45 -29.37 -6.48
C VAL A 256 -4.11 -29.31 -5.75
N LYS A 257 -3.19 -28.52 -6.31
CA LYS A 257 -1.93 -28.12 -5.66
C LYS A 257 -2.07 -26.74 -5.03
N MET A 258 -1.33 -26.50 -3.96
CA MET A 258 -1.32 -25.20 -3.27
C MET A 258 0.09 -24.64 -3.13
N VAL A 259 0.25 -23.34 -3.40
CA VAL A 259 1.41 -22.59 -2.93
C VAL A 259 0.99 -21.75 -1.73
N PHE A 260 1.65 -21.91 -0.58
CA PHE A 260 1.51 -21.01 0.55
C PHE A 260 2.69 -20.05 0.63
N ALA A 261 2.44 -18.76 0.54
CA ALA A 261 3.40 -17.71 0.83
C ALA A 261 2.98 -16.96 2.10
N PRO A 262 3.44 -17.40 3.28
CA PRO A 262 3.07 -16.76 4.54
C PRO A 262 3.58 -15.33 4.62
N HIS A 263 2.84 -14.46 5.30
CA HIS A 263 3.27 -13.08 5.53
C HIS A 263 4.59 -12.99 6.30
N GLU A 264 4.86 -13.96 7.17
CA GLU A 264 6.11 -14.07 7.92
C GLU A 264 6.87 -15.36 7.54
N VAL A 265 8.07 -15.20 6.98
CA VAL A 265 8.93 -16.32 6.55
C VAL A 265 9.91 -16.79 7.64
N LYS A 266 9.69 -16.41 8.90
CA LYS A 266 10.53 -16.89 10.01
C LYS A 266 10.39 -18.41 10.14
N GLU A 267 11.50 -19.07 10.47
CA GLU A 267 11.58 -20.53 10.57
C GLU A 267 10.51 -21.13 11.50
N THR A 268 10.17 -20.44 12.60
CA THR A 268 9.10 -20.87 13.52
C THR A 268 7.73 -20.90 12.85
N ASN A 269 7.41 -19.89 12.05
CA ASN A 269 6.14 -19.83 11.33
C ASN A 269 6.09 -20.85 10.18
N VAL A 270 7.18 -20.97 9.43
CA VAL A 270 7.29 -21.95 8.33
C VAL A 270 7.13 -23.38 8.87
N LYS A 271 7.77 -23.73 10.00
CA LYS A 271 7.59 -25.05 10.63
C LYS A 271 6.17 -25.31 11.11
N ARG A 272 5.49 -24.30 11.69
CA ARG A 272 4.08 -24.41 12.06
C ARG A 272 3.21 -24.73 10.85
N LEU A 273 3.40 -24.00 9.75
CA LEU A 273 2.67 -24.22 8.51
C LEU A 273 2.94 -25.60 7.90
N ILE A 274 4.19 -26.08 7.91
CA ILE A 274 4.53 -27.45 7.50
C ILE A 274 3.75 -28.48 8.33
N GLY A 275 3.67 -28.29 9.65
CA GLY A 275 2.95 -29.19 10.56
C GLY A 275 1.42 -29.10 10.46
N LEU A 276 0.90 -28.00 9.94
CA LEU A 276 -0.54 -27.80 9.71
C LEU A 276 -1.02 -28.55 8.45
N VAL A 277 -0.15 -28.73 7.47
CA VAL A 277 -0.48 -29.36 6.18
C VAL A 277 -0.40 -30.89 6.29
N PRO A 278 -1.49 -31.63 6.01
CA PRO A 278 -1.57 -33.09 6.23
C PRO A 278 -0.98 -33.92 5.07
N VAL A 279 -0.36 -33.27 4.08
CA VAL A 279 0.17 -33.89 2.86
C VAL A 279 1.62 -33.49 2.64
N GLN A 280 2.30 -34.16 1.70
CA GLN A 280 3.68 -33.83 1.36
C GLN A 280 3.81 -32.37 0.92
N SER A 281 4.58 -31.60 1.69
CA SER A 281 4.94 -30.21 1.43
C SER A 281 6.44 -30.06 1.18
N VAL A 282 6.79 -29.09 0.34
CA VAL A 282 8.18 -28.77 -0.01
C VAL A 282 8.41 -27.28 0.21
N ARG A 283 9.56 -26.91 0.78
CA ARG A 283 9.96 -25.50 0.88
C ARG A 283 10.51 -25.02 -0.46
N TYR A 284 10.16 -23.81 -0.87
CA TYR A 284 10.60 -23.23 -2.12
C TYR A 284 12.13 -23.20 -2.24
N THR A 285 12.85 -22.80 -1.18
CA THR A 285 14.32 -22.78 -1.17
C THR A 285 14.98 -24.17 -1.19
N GLN A 286 14.20 -25.25 -1.03
CA GLN A 286 14.69 -26.63 -0.99
C GLN A 286 14.17 -27.48 -2.17
N ALA A 287 13.36 -26.89 -3.03
CA ALA A 287 12.63 -27.57 -4.09
C ALA A 287 13.52 -28.29 -5.11
N GLU A 288 14.71 -27.78 -5.39
CA GLU A 288 15.66 -28.37 -6.35
C GLU A 288 16.12 -29.79 -5.97
N LYS A 289 15.96 -30.18 -4.70
CA LYS A 289 16.41 -31.48 -4.17
C LYS A 289 15.26 -32.47 -3.99
N THR A 290 14.07 -32.17 -4.48
CA THR A 290 12.86 -32.96 -4.21
C THR A 290 12.08 -33.21 -5.48
N ASP A 291 11.41 -34.36 -5.55
CA ASP A 291 10.44 -34.61 -6.60
C ASP A 291 9.20 -33.73 -6.38
N LEU A 292 9.06 -32.69 -7.21
CA LEU A 292 7.93 -31.76 -7.17
C LEU A 292 6.65 -32.36 -7.75
N ALA A 293 6.72 -33.47 -8.48
CA ALA A 293 5.55 -34.12 -9.05
C ALA A 293 4.64 -34.68 -7.96
N THR A 294 5.21 -35.30 -6.91
CA THR A 294 4.45 -35.91 -5.80
C THR A 294 4.04 -34.90 -4.72
N ALA A 295 4.72 -33.76 -4.65
CA ALA A 295 4.38 -32.71 -3.70
C ALA A 295 3.05 -32.04 -4.07
N ARG A 296 2.17 -31.87 -3.08
CA ARG A 296 0.89 -31.17 -3.23
C ARG A 296 0.92 -29.75 -2.69
N VAL A 297 1.91 -29.44 -1.85
CA VAL A 297 2.08 -28.12 -1.25
C VAL A 297 3.50 -27.59 -1.45
N LEU A 298 3.60 -26.34 -1.90
CA LEU A 298 4.85 -25.59 -1.97
C LEU A 298 4.78 -24.42 -0.97
N ILE A 299 5.72 -24.34 -0.03
CA ILE A 299 5.77 -23.28 0.98
C ILE A 299 6.89 -22.31 0.61
N VAL A 300 6.53 -21.06 0.36
CA VAL A 300 7.45 -19.98 -0.01
C VAL A 300 8.07 -19.40 1.24
N ASP A 301 9.30 -19.80 1.53
CA ASP A 301 10.05 -19.44 2.73
C ASP A 301 11.09 -18.33 2.47
N CYS A 302 10.87 -17.52 1.45
CA CYS A 302 11.71 -16.38 1.09
C CYS A 302 10.86 -15.18 0.61
N ILE A 303 11.46 -13.98 0.61
CA ILE A 303 10.77 -12.73 0.24
C ILE A 303 11.07 -12.38 -1.22
N GLY A 304 10.14 -11.69 -1.89
CA GLY A 304 10.39 -11.06 -3.19
C GLY A 304 10.14 -11.96 -4.40
N VAL A 305 9.41 -13.06 -4.22
CA VAL A 305 8.96 -13.95 -5.30
C VAL A 305 7.44 -13.99 -5.47
N LEU A 306 6.65 -13.71 -4.43
CA LEU A 306 5.18 -13.87 -4.42
C LEU A 306 4.47 -13.21 -5.61
N SER A 307 4.78 -11.95 -5.91
CA SER A 307 4.14 -11.27 -7.05
C SER A 307 4.34 -12.05 -8.37
N SER A 308 5.50 -12.65 -8.62
CA SER A 308 5.72 -13.47 -9.82
C SER A 308 5.08 -14.87 -9.73
N ILE A 309 4.81 -15.37 -8.52
CA ILE A 309 4.12 -16.67 -8.32
C ILE A 309 2.67 -16.59 -8.79
N TYR A 310 1.99 -15.46 -8.61
CA TYR A 310 0.58 -15.33 -9.05
C TYR A 310 0.38 -15.58 -10.54
N ARG A 311 1.39 -15.37 -11.39
CA ARG A 311 1.35 -15.73 -12.82
C ARG A 311 0.98 -17.20 -13.06
N TYR A 312 1.35 -18.09 -12.15
CA TYR A 312 1.09 -19.52 -12.27
C TYR A 312 -0.25 -19.93 -11.65
N ALA A 313 -0.90 -19.04 -10.91
CA ALA A 313 -2.14 -19.33 -10.21
C ALA A 313 -3.31 -19.46 -11.20
N ASP A 314 -4.19 -20.42 -10.93
CA ASP A 314 -5.52 -20.45 -11.56
C ASP A 314 -6.54 -19.71 -10.69
N VAL A 315 -6.33 -19.76 -9.37
CA VAL A 315 -7.07 -18.98 -8.36
C VAL A 315 -6.08 -18.47 -7.31
N ALA A 316 -6.31 -17.29 -6.75
CA ALA A 316 -5.52 -16.74 -5.66
C ALA A 316 -6.36 -16.56 -4.39
N TYR A 317 -5.77 -16.83 -3.23
CA TYR A 317 -6.28 -16.38 -1.95
C TYR A 317 -5.33 -15.32 -1.37
N ILE A 318 -5.87 -14.18 -0.93
CA ILE A 318 -5.10 -13.06 -0.36
C ILE A 318 -5.34 -13.00 1.15
N GLY A 319 -4.27 -13.18 1.91
CA GLY A 319 -4.31 -13.21 3.37
C GLY A 319 -4.65 -11.88 4.05
N GLY A 320 -4.86 -11.97 5.36
CA GLY A 320 -5.07 -10.81 6.25
C GLY A 320 -6.53 -10.43 6.46
N GLY A 321 -7.45 -11.00 5.68
CA GLY A 321 -8.89 -10.71 5.75
C GLY A 321 -9.58 -11.14 7.06
N PHE A 322 -8.89 -11.89 7.93
CA PHE A 322 -9.35 -12.22 9.29
C PHE A 322 -8.64 -11.41 10.40
N GLY A 323 -7.66 -10.59 10.03
CA GLY A 323 -6.88 -9.76 10.94
C GLY A 323 -7.28 -8.29 10.87
N VAL A 324 -6.31 -7.42 10.62
CA VAL A 324 -6.52 -5.96 10.55
C VAL A 324 -6.98 -5.47 9.17
N GLY A 325 -6.98 -6.35 8.16
CA GLY A 325 -7.31 -6.08 6.77
C GLY A 325 -6.51 -6.94 5.80
N ILE A 326 -7.02 -7.05 4.58
CA ILE A 326 -6.37 -7.79 3.49
C ILE A 326 -5.04 -7.19 3.03
N HIS A 327 -4.18 -8.04 2.47
CA HIS A 327 -3.01 -7.63 1.71
C HIS A 327 -3.36 -7.25 0.26
N ASN A 328 -2.35 -7.05 -0.58
CA ASN A 328 -2.51 -6.44 -1.90
C ASN A 328 -3.16 -7.38 -2.93
N THR A 329 -4.45 -7.19 -3.20
CA THR A 329 -5.20 -7.96 -4.22
C THR A 329 -4.77 -7.67 -5.65
N LEU A 330 -4.17 -6.50 -5.89
CA LEU A 330 -3.76 -6.08 -7.23
C LEU A 330 -2.60 -6.93 -7.79
N GLU A 331 -1.79 -7.55 -6.92
CA GLU A 331 -0.69 -8.43 -7.35
C GLU A 331 -1.17 -9.72 -8.03
N ALA A 332 -2.37 -10.19 -7.68
CA ALA A 332 -3.00 -11.32 -8.37
C ALA A 332 -3.85 -10.85 -9.56
N ALA A 333 -4.59 -9.77 -9.40
CA ALA A 333 -5.47 -9.24 -10.45
C ALA A 333 -4.71 -8.87 -11.74
N ILE A 334 -3.47 -8.36 -11.63
CA ILE A 334 -2.62 -8.04 -12.80
C ILE A 334 -2.25 -9.26 -13.66
N TYR A 335 -2.32 -10.46 -13.09
CA TYR A 335 -2.14 -11.71 -13.83
C TYR A 335 -3.47 -12.34 -14.27
N ASN A 336 -4.57 -11.59 -14.17
CA ASN A 336 -5.92 -12.03 -14.54
C ASN A 336 -6.45 -13.17 -13.67
N VAL A 337 -6.00 -13.24 -12.41
CA VAL A 337 -6.34 -14.34 -11.50
C VAL A 337 -7.52 -13.94 -10.63
N PRO A 338 -8.59 -14.75 -10.52
CA PRO A 338 -9.68 -14.54 -9.58
C PRO A 338 -9.17 -14.59 -8.14
N VAL A 339 -9.75 -13.76 -7.27
CA VAL A 339 -9.23 -13.56 -5.92
C VAL A 339 -10.25 -13.94 -4.84
N LEU A 340 -9.85 -14.75 -3.87
CA LEU A 340 -10.56 -14.95 -2.61
C LEU A 340 -9.84 -14.21 -1.48
N PHE A 341 -10.57 -13.79 -0.45
CA PHE A 341 -10.00 -13.26 0.79
C PHE A 341 -11.01 -13.31 1.94
N GLY A 342 -10.51 -13.16 3.17
CA GLY A 342 -11.35 -13.07 4.37
C GLY A 342 -12.28 -11.83 4.41
N PRO A 343 -13.22 -11.76 5.36
CA PRO A 343 -14.33 -10.80 5.35
C PRO A 343 -13.93 -9.32 5.58
N ILE A 344 -12.72 -9.03 6.08
CA ILE A 344 -12.28 -7.67 6.41
C ILE A 344 -11.59 -7.01 5.21
N TYR A 345 -12.38 -6.49 4.26
CA TYR A 345 -11.86 -5.84 3.04
C TYR A 345 -12.45 -4.45 2.71
N LEU A 346 -13.52 -4.00 3.38
CA LEU A 346 -14.27 -2.78 3.00
C LEU A 346 -13.45 -1.47 3.02
N ARG A 347 -12.26 -1.47 3.63
CA ARG A 347 -11.35 -0.32 3.65
C ARG A 347 -10.46 -0.21 2.40
N PHE A 348 -10.46 -1.23 1.54
CA PHE A 348 -9.63 -1.36 0.35
C PHE A 348 -10.52 -1.21 -0.88
N GLN A 349 -10.48 -0.04 -1.51
CA GLN A 349 -11.39 0.29 -2.62
C GLN A 349 -11.20 -0.64 -3.82
N GLU A 350 -9.96 -1.06 -4.06
CA GLU A 350 -9.62 -2.05 -5.07
C GLU A 350 -10.37 -3.37 -4.85
N ALA A 351 -10.44 -3.85 -3.61
CA ALA A 351 -11.12 -5.10 -3.28
C ALA A 351 -12.64 -4.94 -3.37
N VAL A 352 -13.18 -3.81 -2.89
CA VAL A 352 -14.61 -3.50 -3.04
C VAL A 352 -15.03 -3.48 -4.50
N GLU A 353 -14.22 -2.89 -5.37
CA GLU A 353 -14.52 -2.81 -6.80
C GLU A 353 -14.37 -4.17 -7.51
N LEU A 354 -13.35 -4.97 -7.16
CA LEU A 354 -13.23 -6.35 -7.64
C LEU A 354 -14.45 -7.20 -7.26
N VAL A 355 -14.94 -7.10 -6.02
CA VAL A 355 -16.16 -7.80 -5.57
C VAL A 355 -17.39 -7.32 -6.34
N ARG A 356 -17.54 -5.99 -6.51
CA ARG A 356 -18.67 -5.41 -7.25
C ARG A 356 -18.72 -5.91 -8.70
N ARG A 357 -17.57 -6.18 -9.31
CA ARG A 357 -17.43 -6.72 -10.67
C ARG A 357 -17.50 -8.25 -10.77
N GLY A 358 -17.62 -8.95 -9.64
CA GLY A 358 -17.62 -10.42 -9.61
C GLY A 358 -16.24 -11.06 -9.87
N LEU A 359 -15.16 -10.32 -9.62
CA LEU A 359 -13.77 -10.73 -9.87
C LEU A 359 -13.05 -11.20 -8.60
N ALA A 360 -13.60 -10.84 -7.44
CA ALA A 360 -13.15 -11.31 -6.15
C ALA A 360 -14.30 -11.75 -5.24
N PHE A 361 -13.99 -12.66 -4.32
CA PHE A 361 -14.98 -13.37 -3.51
C PHE A 361 -14.58 -13.34 -2.03
N PRO A 362 -15.25 -12.52 -1.20
CA PRO A 362 -15.06 -12.57 0.24
C PRO A 362 -15.64 -13.87 0.78
N VAL A 363 -14.90 -14.54 1.66
CA VAL A 363 -15.28 -15.80 2.28
C VAL A 363 -14.97 -15.76 3.77
N GLN A 364 -15.79 -16.41 4.59
CA GLN A 364 -15.66 -16.39 6.05
C GLN A 364 -15.39 -17.76 6.66
N THR A 365 -15.86 -18.84 6.03
CA THR A 365 -15.85 -20.18 6.62
C THR A 365 -15.28 -21.21 5.65
N SER A 366 -14.74 -22.33 6.16
CA SER A 366 -14.20 -23.39 5.30
C SER A 366 -15.24 -23.90 4.28
N PRO A 367 -16.54 -24.11 4.62
CA PRO A 367 -17.54 -24.48 3.62
C PRO A 367 -17.73 -23.44 2.50
N GLU A 368 -17.70 -22.14 2.82
CA GLU A 368 -17.79 -21.08 1.79
C GLU A 368 -16.58 -21.10 0.86
N VAL A 369 -15.39 -21.29 1.42
CA VAL A 369 -14.14 -21.39 0.67
C VAL A 369 -14.17 -22.60 -0.24
N CYS A 370 -14.52 -23.77 0.29
CA CYS A 370 -14.61 -25.00 -0.49
C CYS A 370 -15.61 -24.84 -1.63
N GLY A 371 -16.84 -24.39 -1.35
CA GLY A 371 -17.87 -24.22 -2.37
C GLY A 371 -17.46 -23.24 -3.47
N LYS A 372 -16.82 -22.11 -3.11
CA LYS A 372 -16.35 -21.14 -4.11
C LYS A 372 -15.18 -21.66 -4.93
N LEU A 373 -14.23 -22.37 -4.32
CA LEU A 373 -13.11 -22.97 -5.05
C LEU A 373 -13.60 -24.07 -6.00
N ASP A 374 -14.52 -24.92 -5.56
CA ASP A 374 -15.11 -25.96 -6.41
C ASP A 374 -15.88 -25.37 -7.61
N GLU A 375 -16.62 -24.28 -7.39
CA GLU A 375 -17.27 -23.54 -8.47
C GLU A 375 -16.26 -23.02 -9.50
N LEU A 376 -15.20 -22.34 -9.04
CA LEU A 376 -14.18 -21.75 -9.91
C LEU A 376 -13.37 -22.80 -10.66
N PHE A 377 -12.90 -23.84 -9.96
CA PHE A 377 -12.12 -24.92 -10.57
C PHE A 377 -12.97 -25.84 -11.44
N GLY A 378 -14.27 -25.99 -11.16
CA GLY A 378 -15.20 -26.80 -11.93
C GLY A 378 -15.74 -26.12 -13.19
N GLN A 379 -15.57 -24.80 -13.35
CA GLN A 379 -16.13 -24.02 -14.47
C GLN A 379 -15.07 -23.21 -15.22
N PRO A 380 -14.33 -23.82 -16.16
CA PRO A 380 -13.29 -23.13 -16.93
C PRO A 380 -13.77 -21.87 -17.66
N GLN A 381 -15.02 -21.84 -18.13
CA GLN A 381 -15.60 -20.66 -18.78
C GLN A 381 -15.73 -19.47 -17.81
N THR A 382 -16.07 -19.72 -16.55
CA THR A 382 -16.17 -18.71 -15.50
C THR A 382 -14.79 -18.09 -15.22
N LEU A 383 -13.74 -18.91 -15.18
CA LEU A 383 -12.36 -18.41 -15.04
C LEU A 383 -11.96 -17.50 -16.20
N VAL A 384 -12.30 -17.83 -17.44
CA VAL A 384 -12.02 -16.99 -18.61
C VAL A 384 -12.74 -15.64 -18.53
N GLN A 385 -14.01 -15.63 -18.10
CA GLN A 385 -14.78 -14.39 -17.93
C GLN A 385 -14.17 -13.51 -16.83
N ILE A 386 -13.81 -14.08 -15.68
CA ILE A 386 -13.17 -13.34 -14.59
C ILE A 386 -11.80 -12.83 -15.02
N ALA A 387 -11.01 -13.64 -15.74
CA ALA A 387 -9.71 -13.23 -16.24
C ALA A 387 -9.82 -11.98 -17.13
N GLU A 388 -10.79 -11.95 -18.05
CA GLU A 388 -11.01 -10.78 -18.89
C GLU A 388 -11.47 -9.56 -18.09
N GLY A 389 -12.35 -9.77 -17.10
CA GLY A 389 -12.77 -8.69 -16.20
C GLY A 389 -11.63 -8.13 -15.35
N CYS A 390 -10.70 -8.98 -14.88
CA CYS A 390 -9.48 -8.55 -14.18
C CYS A 390 -8.57 -7.73 -15.11
N ARG A 391 -8.37 -8.18 -16.35
CA ARG A 391 -7.59 -7.44 -17.36
C ARG A 391 -8.16 -6.05 -17.57
N GLN A 392 -9.46 -5.97 -17.86
CA GLN A 392 -10.16 -4.70 -18.07
C GLN A 392 -10.07 -3.80 -16.83
N PHE A 393 -10.24 -4.36 -15.63
CA PHE A 393 -10.11 -3.61 -14.38
C PHE A 393 -8.71 -3.02 -14.20
N MET A 394 -7.66 -3.76 -14.54
CA MET A 394 -6.29 -3.25 -14.45
C MET A 394 -6.02 -2.17 -15.51
N ASP A 395 -6.39 -2.43 -16.77
CA ASP A 395 -6.18 -1.50 -17.88
C ASP A 395 -6.89 -0.14 -17.66
N GLU A 396 -8.08 -0.15 -17.03
CA GLU A 396 -8.83 1.06 -16.69
C GLU A 396 -8.19 1.91 -15.57
N ASN A 397 -7.32 1.32 -14.75
CA ASN A 397 -6.82 1.97 -13.52
C ASN A 397 -5.30 2.21 -13.50
N VAL A 398 -4.55 1.67 -14.47
CA VAL A 398 -3.14 2.02 -14.70
C VAL A 398 -3.04 3.40 -15.38
N GLY A 399 -1.98 4.15 -15.07
CA GLY A 399 -1.68 5.46 -15.66
C GLY A 399 -1.77 6.63 -14.68
N ALA A 400 -2.13 6.38 -13.41
CA ALA A 400 -2.30 7.43 -12.39
C ALA A 400 -1.02 8.25 -12.21
N THR A 401 0.14 7.57 -12.10
CA THR A 401 1.44 8.20 -11.91
C THR A 401 1.79 9.14 -13.06
N GLN A 402 1.55 8.72 -14.30
CA GLN A 402 1.92 9.54 -15.46
C GLN A 402 1.02 10.77 -15.60
N GLN A 403 -0.29 10.64 -15.35
CA GLN A 403 -1.20 11.78 -15.32
C GLN A 403 -0.78 12.84 -14.28
N ILE A 404 -0.30 12.39 -13.11
CA ILE A 404 0.23 13.30 -12.08
C ILE A 404 1.48 14.03 -12.60
N LEU A 405 2.43 13.32 -13.18
CA LEU A 405 3.67 13.92 -13.70
C LEU A 405 3.39 14.94 -14.81
N GLU A 406 2.56 14.59 -15.78
CA GLU A 406 2.16 15.49 -16.86
C GLU A 406 1.49 16.75 -16.32
N LYS A 407 0.61 16.59 -15.32
CA LYS A 407 -0.08 17.73 -14.71
C LYS A 407 0.90 18.67 -14.01
N VAL A 408 1.92 18.14 -13.34
CA VAL A 408 2.81 18.89 -12.43
C VAL A 408 4.05 19.45 -13.11
N PHE A 409 4.66 18.70 -14.02
CA PHE A 409 5.96 19.04 -14.60
C PHE A 409 5.91 19.50 -16.07
N ASN A 410 4.82 19.20 -16.79
CA ASN A 410 4.70 19.51 -18.23
C ASN A 410 3.71 20.65 -18.54
N ASN A 411 3.16 21.31 -17.51
CA ASN A 411 2.23 22.44 -17.66
C ASN A 411 2.86 23.78 -17.30
#